data_AF-X0PRD6-F1
#
_entry.id   AF-X0PRD6-F1
#
_cell.length_a   1.000
_cell.length_b   1.000
_cell.length_c   1.000
_cell.angle_alpha   90.00
_cell.angle_beta   90.00
_cell.angle_gamma   90.00
#
_symmetry.space_group_name_H-M   'P 1'
#
loop_
_entity.id
_entity.type
_entity.pdbx_description
1 polymer ?
#
loop_
_entity_poly.entity_id
_entity_poly.type
_entity_poly.pdbx_seq_one_letter_code
_entity_poly.pdbx_strand_id
1 'polypeptide(L)'
;MTPIAHDPDTAQAEVFLSLLLAETDRLVDHIEHAQIQVEQLAPTDRDFERHWRAEERALRNQLDQAQVLVDRLLVRFPVLVDRPRTPASDRPAK
;
A
#
# COMPACT_ATOMS: atom_id res chain seq x y z
N MET A 1 -6.83 16.79 36.62
CA MET A 1 -6.69 16.54 35.17
C MET A 1 -6.18 15.12 35.03
N THR A 2 -7.06 14.18 34.71
CA THR A 2 -6.66 12.81 34.38
C THR A 2 -5.86 12.84 33.08
N PRO A 3 -4.67 12.23 33.02
CA PRO A 3 -3.94 12.11 31.77
C PRO A 3 -4.86 11.39 30.77
N ILE A 4 -4.98 11.95 29.56
CA ILE A 4 -5.64 11.27 28.44
C ILE A 4 -4.82 10.00 28.22
N ALA A 5 -5.27 8.88 28.79
CA ALA A 5 -4.69 7.58 28.52
C ALA A 5 -4.83 7.37 27.00
N HIS A 6 -3.71 7.42 26.28
CA HIS A 6 -3.69 6.96 24.90
C HIS A 6 -4.13 5.50 24.95
N ASP A 7 -5.29 5.23 24.37
CA ASP A 7 -5.81 3.88 24.23
C ASP A 7 -4.78 3.05 23.44
N PRO A 8 -4.18 2.00 24.06
CA PRO A 8 -3.14 1.22 23.42
C PRO A 8 -3.61 0.56 22.12
N ASP A 9 -4.91 0.25 22.01
CA ASP A 9 -5.50 -0.32 20.80
C ASP A 9 -5.48 0.68 19.64
N THR A 10 -5.76 1.95 19.93
CA THR A 10 -5.69 3.05 18.94
C THR A 10 -4.25 3.30 18.49
N ALA A 11 -3.28 3.27 19.41
CA ALA A 11 -1.86 3.43 19.07
C ALA A 11 -1.33 2.26 18.21
N GLN A 12 -1.77 1.04 18.50
CA GLN A 12 -1.43 -0.13 17.68
C GLN A 12 -2.09 -0.06 16.30
N ALA A 13 -3.35 0.36 16.23
CA ALA A 13 -4.07 0.56 14.97
C ALA A 13 -3.39 1.63 14.08
N GLU A 14 -2.86 2.69 14.68
CA GLU A 14 -2.09 3.72 13.97
C GLU A 14 -0.83 3.12 13.31
N VAL A 15 -0.05 2.33 14.05
CA VAL A 15 1.14 1.66 13.49
C VAL A 15 0.76 0.74 12.34
N PHE A 16 -0.28 -0.08 12.49
CA PHE A 16 -0.76 -0.94 11.41
C PHE A 16 -1.24 -0.17 10.19
N LEU A 17 -1.96 0.94 10.40
CA LEU A 17 -2.41 1.80 9.32
C LEU A 17 -1.20 2.38 8.55
N SER A 18 -0.19 2.90 9.25
CA SER A 18 1.03 3.40 8.60
C SER A 18 1.75 2.33 7.79
N LEU A 19 1.84 1.10 8.30
CA LEU A 19 2.44 -0.02 7.58
C LEU A 19 1.65 -0.40 6.33
N LEU A 20 0.32 -0.47 6.41
CA LEU A 20 -0.55 -0.79 5.27
C LEU A 20 -0.51 0.30 4.19
N LEU A 21 -0.44 1.57 4.58
CA LEU A 21 -0.28 2.67 3.63
C LEU A 21 1.08 2.58 2.91
N ALA A 22 2.17 2.36 3.64
CA ALA A 22 3.48 2.17 3.04
C ALA A 22 3.54 0.95 2.11
N GLU A 23 2.79 -0.11 2.41
CA GLU A 23 2.67 -1.27 1.53
C GLU A 23 1.84 -0.98 0.28
N THR A 24 0.75 -0.23 0.43
CA THR A 24 -0.07 0.26 -0.69
C THR A 24 0.80 1.05 -1.68
N ASP A 25 1.63 1.97 -1.18
CA ASP A 25 2.54 2.77 -2.01
C ASP A 25 3.54 1.88 -2.77
N ARG A 26 4.15 0.88 -2.10
CA ARG A 26 5.06 -0.08 -2.76
C ARG A 26 4.37 -0.93 -3.82
N LEU A 27 3.14 -1.36 -3.56
CA LEU A 27 2.37 -2.15 -4.51
C LEU A 27 2.04 -1.33 -5.76
N VAL A 28 1.74 -0.04 -5.61
CA VAL A 28 1.59 0.88 -6.74
C VAL A 28 2.87 0.97 -7.55
N ASP A 29 4.01 1.24 -6.90
CA ASP A 29 5.32 1.30 -7.59
C ASP A 29 5.63 0.01 -8.37
N HIS A 30 5.33 -1.17 -7.78
CA HIS A 30 5.55 -2.45 -8.44
C HIS A 30 4.61 -2.69 -9.63
N ILE A 31 3.34 -2.25 -9.54
CA ILE A 31 2.38 -2.33 -10.65
C ILE A 31 2.89 -1.48 -11.81
N GLU A 32 3.31 -0.24 -11.54
CA GLU A 32 3.87 0.65 -12.56
C GLU A 32 5.11 0.02 -13.21
N HIS A 33 6.01 -0.55 -12.41
CA HIS A 33 7.17 -1.26 -12.95
C HIS A 33 6.76 -2.43 -13.87
N ALA A 34 5.81 -3.27 -13.46
CA ALA A 34 5.33 -4.39 -14.28
C ALA A 34 4.71 -3.91 -15.61
N GLN A 35 3.99 -2.79 -15.58
CA GLN A 35 3.42 -2.17 -16.79
C GLN A 35 4.51 -1.67 -17.73
N ILE A 36 5.51 -0.97 -17.22
CA ILE A 36 6.66 -0.50 -17.99
C ILE A 36 7.38 -1.69 -18.65
N GLN A 37 7.56 -2.81 -17.95
CA GLN A 37 8.16 -4.02 -18.53
C GLN A 37 7.33 -4.57 -19.69
N VAL A 38 5.99 -4.51 -19.60
CA VAL A 38 5.10 -4.91 -20.71
C VAL A 38 5.20 -3.95 -21.90
N GLU A 39 5.23 -2.64 -21.64
CA GLU A 39 5.28 -1.61 -22.69
C GLU A 39 6.62 -1.55 -23.43
N GLN A 40 7.73 -1.87 -22.74
CA GLN A 40 9.07 -1.87 -23.33
C GLN A 40 9.37 -3.12 -24.19
N LEU A 41 8.47 -4.11 -24.21
CA LEU A 41 8.67 -5.33 -24.99
C LEU A 41 8.51 -5.11 -26.49
N ALA A 42 9.42 -5.73 -27.24
CA ALA A 42 9.15 -6.04 -28.63
C ALA A 42 7.97 -7.04 -28.71
N PRO A 43 7.02 -6.86 -29.64
CA PRO A 43 5.78 -7.66 -29.74
C PRO A 43 5.96 -9.17 -30.01
N THR A 44 7.19 -9.67 -30.05
CA THR A 44 7.53 -11.07 -30.32
C THR A 44 7.73 -11.94 -29.07
N ASP A 45 7.92 -11.36 -27.88
CA ASP A 45 8.11 -12.16 -26.65
C ASP A 45 6.81 -12.30 -25.84
N ARG A 46 5.96 -13.23 -26.31
CA ARG A 46 4.64 -13.50 -25.71
C ARG A 46 4.70 -14.15 -24.33
N ASP A 47 5.77 -14.87 -24.01
CA ASP A 47 5.92 -15.52 -22.71
C ASP A 47 6.29 -14.50 -21.64
N PHE A 48 7.21 -13.59 -21.96
CA PHE A 48 7.56 -12.49 -21.06
C PHE A 48 6.38 -11.52 -20.87
N GLU A 49 5.63 -11.20 -21.93
CA GLU A 49 4.39 -10.40 -21.80
C GLU A 49 3.35 -11.09 -20.88
N ARG A 50 3.14 -12.41 -21.06
CA ARG A 50 2.22 -13.17 -20.20
C ARG A 50 2.63 -13.16 -18.74
N HIS A 51 3.93 -13.28 -18.47
CA HIS A 51 4.48 -13.26 -17.12
C HIS A 51 4.21 -11.92 -16.43
N TRP A 52 4.60 -10.80 -17.02
CA TRP A 52 4.42 -9.48 -16.39
C TRP A 52 2.96 -9.06 -16.27
N ARG A 53 2.11 -9.43 -17.23
CA ARG A 53 0.65 -9.23 -17.09
C ARG A 53 0.06 -10.07 -15.95
N ALA A 54 0.61 -11.26 -15.68
CA ALA A 54 0.17 -12.07 -14.55
C ALA A 54 0.64 -11.47 -13.21
N GLU A 55 1.89 -10.98 -13.17
CA GLU A 55 2.45 -10.26 -12.03
C GLU A 55 1.63 -9.00 -11.70
N GLU A 56 1.35 -8.16 -12.70
CA GLU A 56 0.52 -6.95 -12.55
C GLU A 56 -0.85 -7.27 -11.94
N ARG A 57 -1.51 -8.34 -12.41
CA ARG A 57 -2.80 -8.79 -11.85
C ARG A 57 -2.67 -9.25 -10.40
N ALA A 58 -1.60 -9.98 -10.06
CA ALA A 58 -1.36 -10.43 -8.69
C ALA A 58 -1.12 -9.25 -7.75
N LEU A 59 -0.32 -8.27 -8.17
CA LEU A 59 -0.03 -7.05 -7.41
C LEU A 59 -1.29 -6.20 -7.21
N ARG A 60 -2.13 -6.05 -8.24
CA ARG A 60 -3.44 -5.37 -8.11
C ARG A 60 -4.35 -6.04 -7.09
N ASN A 61 -4.41 -7.37 -7.09
CA ASN A 61 -5.20 -8.09 -6.09
C ASN A 61 -4.67 -7.86 -4.66
N GLN A 62 -3.35 -7.77 -4.48
CA GLN A 62 -2.74 -7.44 -3.19
C GLN A 62 -3.05 -5.99 -2.77
N LEU A 63 -3.03 -5.06 -3.72
CA LEU A 63 -3.37 -3.65 -3.50
C LEU A 63 -4.81 -3.51 -3.03
N ASP A 64 -5.75 -4.17 -3.71
CA ASP A 64 -7.17 -4.18 -3.33
C ASP A 64 -7.36 -4.76 -1.92
N GLN A 65 -6.64 -5.83 -1.58
CA GLN A 65 -6.68 -6.42 -0.23
C GLN A 65 -6.14 -5.48 0.83
N ALA A 66 -5.01 -4.80 0.57
CA ALA A 66 -4.43 -3.83 1.49
C ALA A 66 -5.39 -2.64 1.73
N GLN A 67 -6.01 -2.13 0.67
CA GLN A 67 -7.00 -1.05 0.76
C GLN A 67 -8.23 -1.47 1.57
N VAL A 68 -8.75 -2.68 1.38
CA VAL A 68 -9.85 -3.23 2.21
C VAL A 68 -9.46 -3.30 3.69
N LEU A 69 -8.21 -3.62 4.02
CA LEU A 69 -7.74 -3.63 5.41
C LEU A 69 -7.64 -2.21 5.98
N VAL A 70 -7.17 -1.24 5.19
CA VAL A 70 -7.18 0.18 5.55
C VAL A 70 -8.60 0.64 5.85
N ASP A 71 -9.55 0.38 4.96
CA ASP A 71 -10.95 0.78 5.14
C ASP A 71 -11.55 0.16 6.40
N ARG A 72 -11.29 -1.13 6.65
CA ARG A 72 -11.74 -1.82 7.88
C ARG A 72 -11.15 -1.20 9.14
N LEU A 73 -9.87 -0.82 9.11
CA LEU A 73 -9.23 -0.12 10.24
C LEU A 73 -9.86 1.25 10.48
N LEU A 74 -10.11 2.03 9.43
CA LEU A 74 -10.70 3.36 9.55
C LEU A 74 -12.16 3.31 10.04
N VAL A 75 -12.93 2.30 9.61
CA VAL A 75 -14.29 2.06 10.14
C VAL A 75 -14.25 1.68 11.62
N ARG A 76 -13.26 0.86 12.03
CA ARG A 76 -13.12 0.43 13.44
C ARG A 76 -12.58 1.55 14.34
N PHE A 77 -11.68 2.37 13.83
CA PHE A 77 -10.97 3.43 14.54
C PHE A 77 -11.14 4.77 13.81
N PRO A 78 -12.32 5.41 13.89
CA PRO A 78 -12.62 6.64 13.17
C PRO A 78 -11.73 7.81 13.57
N VAL A 79 -11.14 7.77 14.77
CA VAL A 79 -10.14 8.75 15.25
C VAL A 79 -8.90 8.84 14.35
N LEU A 80 -8.64 7.82 13.52
CA LEU A 80 -7.50 7.79 12.59
C LEU A 80 -7.78 8.48 11.26
N VAL A 81 -9.04 8.82 10.93
CA VAL A 81 -9.45 9.38 9.63
C VAL A 81 -8.87 10.79 9.42
N ASP A 82 -8.89 11.63 10.45
CA ASP A 82 -8.45 13.03 10.38
C ASP A 82 -6.97 13.22 10.70
N ARG A 83 -6.24 12.13 10.95
CA ARG A 83 -4.83 12.23 11.34
C ARG A 83 -4.00 12.51 10.09
N PRO A 84 -3.19 13.58 10.07
CA PRO A 84 -2.31 13.84 8.94
C PRO A 84 -1.42 12.63 8.70
N ARG A 85 -1.39 12.13 7.46
CA ARG A 85 -0.39 11.13 7.05
C ARG A 85 0.97 11.69 7.40
N THR A 86 1.59 11.20 8.46
CA THR A 86 3.01 11.43 8.69
C THR A 86 3.69 10.79 7.50
N PRO A 87 4.37 11.55 6.63
CA PRO A 87 5.09 10.94 5.52
C PRO A 87 6.05 9.94 6.14
N ALA A 88 5.93 8.67 5.74
CA ALA A 88 6.92 7.67 6.07
C ALA A 88 8.26 8.24 5.59
N SER A 89 9.10 8.62 6.56
CA SER A 89 10.47 9.11 6.46
C SER A 89 11.05 9.03 5.04
N ASP A 90 11.41 10.20 4.49
CA ASP A 90 12.30 10.40 3.34
C ASP A 90 13.16 9.16 3.07
N ARG A 91 12.79 8.38 2.05
CA ARG A 91 13.76 7.51 1.38
C ARG A 91 14.59 8.44 0.49
N PRO A 92 15.90 8.61 0.74
CA PRO A 92 16.74 9.27 -0.25
C PRO A 92 16.73 8.41 -1.52
N ALA A 93 16.34 9.04 -2.63
CA ALA A 93 16.52 8.49 -3.96
C ALA A 93 17.99 8.09 -4.13
N LYS A 94 18.21 6.84 -4.55
CA LYS A 94 19.53 6.35 -4.93
C LYS A 94 19.67 6.42 -6.45
#